data_AF-A0A926C9J1-F1
#
_entry.id   AF-A0A926C9J1-F1
#
_cell.length_a   1.000
_cell.length_b   1.000
_cell.length_c   1.000
_cell.angle_alpha   90.00
_cell.angle_beta   90.00
_cell.angle_gamma   90.00
#
_symmetry.space_group_name_H-M   'P 1'
#
loop_
_entity.id
_entity.type
_entity.pdbx_description
1 polymer ?
#
loop_
_entity_poly.entity_id
_entity_poly.type
_entity_poly.pdbx_seq_one_letter_code
_entity_poly.pdbx_strand_id
1 'polypeptide(L)'
;AGDDDRNGRSGLGIQVAAGSLGAIVRAYKAAVTRRANNLRCTPGALVWQRGYWEKIICDEQHLNNVRRYIAENHARHAHRAGQLAALTARMSWRA
;
A
#
# COMPACT_ATOMS: atom_id res chain seq x y z
N ALA A 1 -11.34 -48.13 4.55
CA ALA A 1 -9.89 -48.02 4.42
C ALA A 1 -9.59 -47.14 3.21
N GLY A 2 -9.07 -45.94 3.46
CA GLY A 2 -8.70 -44.98 2.42
C GLY A 2 -9.46 -43.66 2.51
N ASP A 3 -9.25 -42.93 3.61
CA ASP A 3 -9.46 -41.48 3.68
C ASP A 3 -8.53 -40.81 2.65
N ASP A 4 -9.07 -40.02 1.71
CA ASP A 4 -8.29 -38.96 1.04
C ASP A 4 -9.03 -37.64 1.24
N ASP A 5 -8.94 -37.18 2.49
CA ASP A 5 -9.23 -35.82 2.95
C ASP A 5 -8.32 -34.83 2.22
N ARG A 6 -8.73 -34.37 1.04
CA ARG A 6 -8.09 -33.24 0.36
C ARG A 6 -9.10 -32.21 -0.12
N ASN A 7 -9.76 -31.53 0.83
CA ASN A 7 -9.98 -30.09 0.67
C ASN A 7 -10.26 -29.33 1.98
N GLY A 8 -9.43 -29.52 3.01
CA GLY A 8 -9.42 -28.65 4.19
C GLY A 8 -8.60 -27.39 3.95
N ARG A 9 -9.18 -26.33 3.36
CA ARG A 9 -8.68 -24.92 3.44
C ARG A 9 -9.68 -23.90 2.91
N SER A 10 -10.93 -23.95 3.36
CA SER A 10 -11.93 -22.89 3.17
C SER A 10 -11.76 -21.77 4.21
N GLY A 11 -10.62 -21.07 4.18
CA GLY A 11 -10.43 -19.83 4.92
C GLY A 11 -10.85 -18.64 4.07
N LEU A 12 -12.15 -18.29 4.06
CA LEU A 12 -12.75 -17.10 3.41
C LEU A 12 -11.90 -16.55 2.24
N GLY A 13 -11.70 -17.39 1.24
CA GLY A 13 -10.82 -17.09 0.12
C GLY A 13 -11.47 -16.02 -0.72
N ILE A 14 -11.12 -14.75 -0.50
CA ILE A 14 -11.47 -13.68 -1.44
C ILE A 14 -10.90 -14.12 -2.79
N GLN A 15 -11.79 -14.62 -3.66
CA GLN A 15 -11.47 -14.99 -5.03
C GLN A 15 -11.22 -13.69 -5.78
N VAL A 16 -9.95 -13.44 -6.06
CA VAL A 16 -9.54 -12.31 -6.88
C VAL A 16 -9.41 -12.84 -8.29
N ALA A 17 -10.14 -12.25 -9.23
CA ALA A 17 -10.09 -12.66 -10.63
C ALA A 17 -8.65 -12.59 -11.16
N ALA A 18 -8.20 -13.66 -11.81
CA ALA A 18 -6.89 -13.69 -12.45
C ALA A 18 -6.78 -12.55 -13.48
N GLY A 19 -5.65 -11.83 -13.46
CA GLY A 19 -5.43 -10.67 -14.34
C GLY A 19 -6.10 -9.37 -13.89
N SER A 20 -6.92 -9.38 -12.84
CA SER A 20 -7.47 -8.12 -12.28
C SER A 20 -6.39 -7.27 -11.62
N LEU A 21 -6.64 -5.97 -11.50
CA LEU A 21 -5.77 -5.04 -10.77
C LEU A 21 -5.55 -5.51 -9.32
N GLY A 22 -6.60 -6.00 -8.66
CA GLY A 22 -6.51 -6.57 -7.32
C GLY A 22 -5.55 -7.77 -7.23
N ALA A 23 -5.49 -8.62 -8.26
CA ALA A 23 -4.58 -9.78 -8.29
C ALA A 23 -3.13 -9.32 -8.40
N ILE A 24 -2.87 -8.34 -9.28
CA ILE A 24 -1.54 -7.77 -9.50
C ILE A 24 -1.05 -7.06 -8.23
N VAL A 25 -1.87 -6.18 -7.64
CA VAL A 25 -1.51 -5.45 -6.42
C VAL A 25 -1.30 -6.39 -5.24
N ARG A 26 -2.14 -7.44 -5.11
CA ARG A 26 -1.96 -8.49 -4.07
C ARG A 26 -0.62 -9.19 -4.23
N ALA A 27 -0.29 -9.66 -5.43
CA ALA A 27 0.97 -10.36 -5.69
C ALA A 27 2.19 -9.47 -5.42
N TYR A 28 2.14 -8.22 -5.89
CA TYR A 28 3.19 -7.23 -5.66
C TYR A 28 3.42 -6.97 -4.17
N LYS A 29 2.36 -6.61 -3.43
CA LYS A 29 2.44 -6.33 -1.99
C LYS A 29 2.98 -7.54 -1.22
N ALA A 30 2.55 -8.76 -1.56
CA ALA A 30 3.04 -9.98 -0.91
C ALA A 30 4.54 -10.22 -1.17
N ALA A 31 4.98 -10.09 -2.43
CA ALA A 31 6.38 -10.29 -2.80
C ALA A 31 7.31 -9.30 -2.09
N VAL A 32 6.92 -8.01 -2.07
CA VAL A 32 7.69 -6.95 -1.41
C VAL A 32 7.68 -7.10 0.11
N THR A 33 6.53 -7.43 0.74
CA THR A 33 6.47 -7.68 2.19
C THR A 33 7.45 -8.76 2.61
N ARG A 34 7.47 -9.89 1.89
CA ARG A 34 8.39 -11.00 2.17
C ARG A 34 9.85 -10.54 2.05
N ARG A 35 10.20 -9.84 0.97
CA ARG A 35 11.57 -9.34 0.77
C ARG A 35 11.97 -8.34 1.85
N ALA A 36 11.12 -7.36 2.15
CA ALA A 36 11.38 -6.32 3.13
C ALA A 36 11.53 -6.90 4.55
N ASN A 37 10.64 -7.82 4.93
CA ASN A 37 10.69 -8.45 6.26
C ASN A 37 11.93 -9.33 6.42
N ASN A 38 12.37 -10.03 5.36
CA ASN A 38 13.61 -10.78 5.39
C ASN A 38 14.84 -9.88 5.56
N LEU A 39 14.89 -8.75 4.82
CA LEU A 39 15.99 -7.78 4.92
C LEU A 39 16.05 -7.08 6.28
N ARG A 40 14.90 -6.92 6.94
CA ARG A 40 14.78 -6.24 8.24
C ARG A 40 14.79 -7.18 9.43
N CYS A 41 14.86 -8.50 9.21
CA CYS A 41 14.69 -9.53 10.25
C CYS A 41 13.38 -9.39 11.05
N THR A 42 12.31 -8.92 10.41
CA THR A 42 10.98 -8.71 11.04
C THR A 42 9.90 -9.52 10.34
N PRO A 43 9.93 -10.87 10.38
CA PRO A 43 8.91 -11.70 9.77
C PRO A 43 7.52 -11.39 10.38
N GLY A 44 6.51 -11.27 9.53
CA GLY A 44 5.14 -10.99 9.96
C GLY A 44 4.81 -9.52 10.25
N ALA A 45 5.79 -8.61 10.23
CA ALA A 45 5.51 -7.19 10.40
C ALA A 45 4.63 -6.63 9.26
N LEU A 46 3.67 -5.79 9.62
CA LEU A 46 2.80 -5.10 8.66
C LEU A 46 3.60 -4.01 7.93
N VAL A 47 3.79 -4.19 6.62
CA VAL A 47 4.51 -3.25 5.77
C VAL A 47 3.58 -2.24 5.11
N TRP A 48 2.35 -2.64 4.80
CA TRP A 48 1.44 -1.86 3.96
C TRP A 48 0.25 -1.32 4.75
N GLN A 49 -0.21 -0.13 4.38
CA GLN A 49 -1.56 0.32 4.69
C GLN A 49 -2.59 -0.57 3.98
N ARG A 50 -3.77 -0.70 4.61
CA ARG A 50 -4.87 -1.54 4.14
C ARG A 50 -5.50 -0.94 2.88
N GLY A 51 -5.82 -1.77 1.89
CA GLY A 51 -6.40 -1.32 0.61
C GLY A 51 -5.38 -0.66 -0.33
N TYR A 52 -5.87 -0.10 -1.43
CA TYR A 52 -5.10 0.72 -2.36
C TYR A 52 -6.07 1.68 -3.06
N TRP A 53 -5.55 2.80 -3.57
CA TRP A 53 -6.35 3.77 -4.33
C TRP A 53 -6.25 3.46 -5.81
N GLU A 54 -7.39 3.39 -6.48
CA GLU A 54 -7.50 3.22 -7.93
C GLU A 54 -8.46 4.27 -8.50
N LYS A 55 -8.16 4.77 -9.69
CA LYS A 55 -9.03 5.67 -10.44
C LYS A 55 -8.78 5.49 -11.93
N ILE A 56 -9.86 5.35 -12.71
CA ILE A 56 -9.79 5.25 -14.16
C ILE A 56 -9.51 6.64 -14.74
N ILE A 57 -8.54 6.72 -15.66
CA ILE A 57 -8.19 7.93 -16.39
C ILE A 57 -8.86 7.85 -17.76
N CYS A 58 -9.84 8.71 -18.01
CA CYS A 58 -10.70 8.65 -19.20
C CYS A 58 -10.42 9.77 -20.21
N ASP A 59 -9.59 10.75 -19.86
CA ASP A 59 -9.33 11.91 -20.70
C ASP A 59 -7.90 12.47 -20.47
N GLU A 60 -7.42 13.23 -21.45
CA GLU A 60 -6.06 13.77 -21.47
C GLU A 60 -5.83 14.81 -20.37
N GLN A 61 -6.85 15.59 -20.00
CA GLN A 61 -6.74 16.58 -18.93
C GLN A 61 -6.52 15.89 -17.58
N HIS A 62 -7.26 14.81 -17.32
CA HIS A 62 -7.09 13.98 -16.12
C HIS A 62 -5.73 13.28 -16.11
N LEU A 63 -5.27 12.77 -17.26
CA LEU A 63 -3.94 12.17 -17.39
C LEU A 63 -2.84 13.17 -17.03
N ASN A 64 -2.89 14.38 -17.58
CA ASN A 64 -1.91 15.44 -17.31
C ASN A 64 -1.95 15.90 -15.85
N ASN A 65 -3.14 15.98 -15.26
CA ASN A 65 -3.30 16.27 -13.84
C ASN A 65 -2.67 15.18 -12.95
N VAL A 66 -2.87 13.89 -13.26
CA VAL A 66 -2.26 12.78 -12.50
C VAL A 66 -0.74 12.78 -12.64
N ARG A 67 -0.21 12.98 -13.84
CA ARG A 67 1.25 13.07 -14.09
C ARG A 67 1.87 14.20 -13.27
N ARG A 68 1.28 15.40 -13.35
CA ARG A 68 1.69 16.56 -12.55
C ARG A 68 1.60 16.26 -11.05
N TYR A 69 0.52 15.60 -10.62
CA TYR A 69 0.35 15.21 -9.23
C TYR A 69 1.51 14.35 -8.73
N ILE A 70 1.86 13.30 -9.48
CA ILE A 70 2.95 12.37 -9.14
C ILE A 70 4.29 13.09 -9.06
N ALA A 71 4.62 13.91 -10.07
CA ALA A 71 5.91 14.62 -10.13
C ALA A 71 6.09 15.60 -8.96
N GLU A 72 5.03 16.33 -8.60
CA GLU A 72 5.10 17.38 -7.58
C GLU A 72 4.79 16.86 -6.15
N ASN A 73 4.34 15.60 -5.99
CA ASN A 73 3.91 15.09 -4.68
C ASN A 73 5.05 15.10 -3.65
N HIS A 74 6.28 14.81 -4.08
CA HIS A 74 7.44 14.76 -3.19
C HIS A 74 7.70 16.12 -2.52
N ALA A 75 7.67 17.20 -3.33
CA ALA A 75 7.84 18.56 -2.83
C ALA A 75 6.70 18.97 -1.89
N ARG A 76 5.46 18.61 -2.23
CA ARG A 76 4.29 18.86 -1.38
C ARG A 76 4.37 18.15 -0.02
N HIS A 77 4.81 16.89 0.00
CA HIS A 77 4.98 16.14 1.24
C HIS A 77 6.09 16.73 2.12
N ALA A 78 7.24 17.08 1.54
CA ALA A 78 8.35 17.69 2.28
C ALA A 78 7.94 19.01 2.94
N HIS A 79 7.24 19.87 2.20
CA HIS A 79 6.71 21.14 2.73
C HIS A 79 5.72 20.92 3.88
N ARG A 80 4.77 20.00 3.73
CA ARG A 80 3.76 19.71 4.75
C ARG A 80 4.38 19.09 6.01
N ALA A 81 5.38 18.23 5.87
CA ALA A 81 6.12 17.66 7.00
C ALA A 81 6.89 18.74 7.80
N GLY A 82 7.51 19.69 7.10
CA GLY A 82 8.18 20.84 7.75
C GLY A 82 7.23 21.73 8.53
N GLN A 83 6.02 21.98 8.00
CA GLN A 83 4.98 22.70 8.72
C GLN A 83 4.48 21.96 9.97
N LEU A 84 4.31 20.64 9.88
CA LEU A 84 3.88 19.83 11.03
C LEU A 84 4.92 19.86 12.15
N ALA A 85 6.21 19.73 11.81
CA ALA A 85 7.32 19.82 12.77
C ALA A 85 7.42 21.20 13.42
N ALA A 86 7.17 22.28 12.68
CA ALA A 86 7.13 23.64 13.22
C ALA A 86 5.94 23.85 14.18
N LEU A 87 4.78 23.24 13.89
CA LEU A 87 3.60 23.31 14.75
C LEU A 87 3.77 22.50 16.04
N THR A 88 4.34 21.29 15.98
CA THR A 88 4.64 20.50 17.19
C THR A 88 5.73 21.12 18.04
N ALA A 89 6.80 21.65 17.42
CA ALA A 89 7.84 22.36 18.14
C ALA A 89 7.30 23.61 18.86
N ARG A 90 6.25 24.26 18.35
CA ARG A 90 5.60 25.42 18.98
C ARG A 90 4.62 25.02 20.10
N MET A 91 4.13 23.79 20.11
CA MET A 91 3.25 23.24 21.15
C MET A 91 4.01 22.64 22.34
N SER A 92 5.30 22.30 22.20
CA SER A 92 6.08 21.65 23.26
C SER A 92 6.83 22.58 24.24
N TRP A 93 6.62 23.91 24.20
CA TRP A 93 7.29 24.88 25.09
C TRP A 93 6.43 25.37 26.28
N ARG A 94 5.61 24.49 26.86
CA ARG A 94 4.89 24.76 28.12
C ARG A 94 4.81 23.51 29.02
N ALA A 95 5.95 22.92 29.32
CA ALA A 95 6.11 22.01 30.46
C ALA A 95 7.17 22.58 31.40
#